data_AF-A0A2V5NRR0-F1
#
_entry.id   AF-A0A2V5NRR0-F1
#
_cell.length_a   1.000
_cell.length_b   1.000
_cell.length_c   1.000
_cell.angle_alpha   90.00
_cell.angle_beta   90.00
_cell.angle_gamma   90.00
#
_symmetry.space_group_name_H-M   'P 1'
#
loop_
_entity.id
_entity.type
_entity.pdbx_description
1 polymer ?
#
loop_
_entity_poly.entity_id
_entity_poly.type
_entity_poly.pdbx_seq_one_letter_code
_entity_poly.pdbx_strand_id
1 'polypeptide(L)'
;MLLAFLRGVVLEHTLSEEEHSQIVQTIEMFEVILQTQPDDYQSLEILKEAYAKVGRAADSLKTSRRLAEAYFNSGSYTLAMQECEVILLKEPNAPEILAMLGDIETRLQAAGHQIATGGSKTGLIATAGANGSNGLTHGAAHAGSLVDLQTGRHPQSLQDRGDEHLAKFLVMQQLFPEEEVAKAMETVKKLNKDLTGQALAASLLDKICRQDTDKLDAAMSGLIDRTKFAYVPIEYYDIDRQIPRMLPDNLTLGRLFLPFDLISRTIMIACCNPFDAAGRDAVQQSLDYTVTWYLARPGAIIKALQDVYRLETRA
;
A
#
# COMPACT_ATOMS: atom_id res chain seq x y z
N MET A 1 23.47 -44.97 -26.21
CA MET A 1 24.16 -43.67 -26.05
C MET A 1 23.09 -42.59 -26.15
N LEU A 2 22.58 -42.21 -24.97
CA LEU A 2 21.59 -41.16 -24.74
C LEU A 2 22.24 -39.80 -24.97
N LEU A 3 21.57 -38.83 -25.62
CA LEU A 3 21.46 -37.43 -25.20
C LEU A 3 20.84 -36.51 -26.27
N ALA A 4 20.07 -35.55 -25.75
CA ALA A 4 19.71 -34.24 -26.32
C ALA A 4 18.64 -34.17 -27.42
N PHE A 5 17.41 -33.79 -27.04
CA PHE A 5 16.93 -32.41 -27.19
C PHE A 5 15.51 -32.29 -26.59
N LEU A 6 15.45 -32.03 -25.28
CA LEU A 6 14.28 -31.39 -24.66
C LEU A 6 14.45 -29.88 -24.90
N ARG A 7 13.83 -29.36 -25.97
CA ARG A 7 13.63 -27.92 -26.12
C ARG A 7 12.21 -27.62 -25.67
N GLY A 8 12.07 -27.27 -24.39
CA GLY A 8 10.83 -26.71 -23.86
C GLY A 8 10.49 -25.45 -24.64
N VAL A 9 9.37 -25.50 -25.35
CA VAL A 9 8.75 -24.31 -25.95
C VAL A 9 8.23 -23.49 -24.77
N VAL A 10 8.97 -22.44 -24.41
CA VAL A 10 8.42 -21.34 -23.63
C VAL A 10 7.34 -20.73 -24.52
N LEU A 11 6.08 -20.86 -24.13
CA LEU A 11 4.98 -20.10 -24.69
C LEU A 11 5.22 -18.63 -24.33
N GLU A 12 5.97 -17.91 -25.16
CA GLU A 12 5.84 -16.46 -25.24
C GLU A 12 4.40 -16.17 -25.63
N HIS A 13 3.66 -15.55 -24.71
CA HIS A 13 2.30 -15.10 -24.96
C HIS A 13 2.39 -13.93 -25.96
N THR A 14 2.40 -14.25 -27.24
CA THR A 14 2.33 -13.26 -28.32
C THR A 14 1.00 -12.55 -28.20
N LEU A 15 1.03 -11.24 -27.88
CA LEU A 15 -0.15 -10.37 -27.82
C LEU A 15 -1.01 -10.55 -29.08
N SER A 16 -2.33 -10.62 -28.92
CA SER A 16 -3.26 -10.54 -30.04
C SER A 16 -3.11 -9.19 -30.75
N GLU A 17 -3.38 -9.13 -32.06
CA GLU A 17 -3.35 -7.85 -32.82
C GLU A 17 -4.30 -6.80 -32.21
N GLU A 18 -5.42 -7.24 -31.65
CA GLU A 18 -6.37 -6.36 -30.96
C GLU A 18 -5.80 -5.80 -29.65
N GLU A 19 -5.16 -6.64 -28.84
CA GLU A 19 -4.50 -6.22 -27.59
C GLU A 19 -3.33 -5.27 -27.88
N HIS A 20 -2.54 -5.57 -28.92
CA HIS A 20 -1.45 -4.69 -29.35
C HIS A 20 -1.98 -3.31 -29.77
N SER A 21 -3.07 -3.26 -30.54
CA SER A 21 -3.71 -2.00 -30.96
C SER A 21 -4.22 -1.18 -29.77
N GLN A 22 -4.85 -1.84 -28.79
CA GLN A 22 -5.32 -1.18 -27.56
C GLN A 22 -4.17 -0.60 -26.72
N ILE A 23 -3.04 -1.32 -26.62
CA ILE A 23 -1.87 -0.83 -25.90
C ILE A 23 -1.24 0.38 -26.63
N VAL A 24 -1.19 0.36 -27.96
CA VAL A 24 -0.73 1.51 -28.75
C VAL A 24 -1.61 2.74 -28.53
N GLN A 25 -2.94 2.58 -28.54
CA GLN A 25 -3.86 3.67 -28.25
C GLN A 25 -3.68 4.21 -26.82
N THR A 26 -3.41 3.31 -25.86
CA THR A 26 -3.09 3.69 -24.48
C THR A 26 -1.83 4.54 -24.42
N ILE A 27 -0.78 4.16 -25.15
CA ILE A 27 0.46 4.93 -25.26
C ILE A 27 0.17 6.35 -25.76
N GLU A 28 -0.54 6.50 -26.86
CA GLU A 28 -0.85 7.82 -27.44
C GLU A 28 -1.59 8.72 -26.45
N MET A 29 -2.60 8.17 -25.76
CA MET A 29 -3.39 8.93 -24.80
C MET A 29 -2.56 9.42 -23.61
N PHE A 30 -1.70 8.56 -23.03
CA PHE A 30 -0.87 8.92 -21.89
C PHE A 30 0.35 9.78 -22.28
N GLU A 31 0.86 9.67 -23.50
CA GLU A 31 1.87 10.61 -24.01
C GLU A 31 1.32 12.04 -24.08
N VAL A 32 0.07 12.22 -24.50
CA VAL A 32 -0.60 13.53 -24.51
C VAL A 32 -0.77 14.07 -23.09
N ILE A 33 -1.12 13.21 -22.12
CA ILE A 33 -1.22 13.63 -20.71
C ILE A 33 0.14 14.15 -20.23
N LEU A 34 1.23 13.44 -20.50
CA LEU A 34 2.58 13.86 -20.11
C LEU A 34 3.10 15.12 -20.82
N GLN A 35 2.51 15.52 -21.95
CA GLN A 35 2.78 16.84 -22.54
C GLN A 35 2.24 17.96 -21.66
N THR A 36 1.13 17.73 -20.97
CA THR A 36 0.50 18.70 -20.07
C THR A 36 0.98 18.60 -18.63
N GLN A 37 1.31 17.39 -18.16
CA GLN A 37 1.73 17.10 -16.79
C GLN A 37 2.97 16.20 -16.80
N PRO A 38 4.18 16.76 -16.99
CA PRO A 38 5.40 15.98 -17.23
C PRO A 38 5.83 15.05 -16.09
N ASP A 39 5.39 15.34 -14.87
CA ASP A 39 5.75 14.63 -13.63
C ASP A 39 4.61 13.73 -13.10
N ASP A 40 3.55 13.49 -13.90
CA ASP A 40 2.48 12.58 -13.50
C ASP A 40 3.00 11.13 -13.46
N TYR A 41 3.28 10.66 -12.24
CA TYR A 41 3.86 9.35 -11.98
C TYR A 41 2.95 8.21 -12.47
N GLN A 42 1.62 8.41 -12.43
CA GLN A 42 0.68 7.40 -12.90
C GLN A 42 0.79 7.19 -14.42
N SER A 43 0.80 8.27 -15.19
CA SER A 43 1.02 8.20 -16.64
C SER A 43 2.39 7.59 -16.98
N LEU A 44 3.43 7.94 -16.23
CA LEU A 44 4.77 7.38 -16.41
C LEU A 44 4.81 5.86 -16.12
N GLU A 45 4.14 5.37 -15.07
CA GLU A 45 4.05 3.93 -14.78
C GLU A 45 3.32 3.15 -15.88
N ILE A 46 2.18 3.69 -16.33
CA ILE A 46 1.38 3.07 -17.39
C ILE A 46 2.17 3.02 -18.69
N LEU A 47 2.84 4.11 -19.07
CA LEU A 47 3.66 4.14 -20.28
C LEU A 47 4.86 3.20 -20.19
N LYS A 48 5.53 3.11 -19.04
CA LYS A 48 6.67 2.18 -18.84
C LYS A 48 6.27 0.75 -19.16
N GLU A 49 5.14 0.30 -18.63
CA GLU A 49 4.60 -1.05 -18.83
C GLU A 49 4.07 -1.24 -20.25
N ALA A 50 3.33 -0.26 -20.79
CA ALA A 50 2.81 -0.30 -22.15
C ALA A 50 3.94 -0.42 -23.18
N TYR A 51 5.00 0.38 -23.03
CA TYR A 51 6.19 0.30 -23.88
C TYR A 51 6.90 -1.05 -23.80
N ALA A 52 7.00 -1.63 -22.60
CA ALA A 52 7.59 -2.95 -22.44
C ALA A 52 6.77 -4.02 -23.19
N LYS A 53 5.44 -3.96 -23.10
CA LYS A 53 4.53 -4.92 -23.76
C LYS A 53 4.58 -4.86 -25.29
N VAL A 54 4.74 -3.68 -25.88
CA VAL A 54 4.85 -3.53 -27.36
C VAL A 54 6.30 -3.63 -27.87
N GLY A 55 7.24 -4.06 -27.03
CA GLY A 55 8.65 -4.25 -27.42
C GLY A 55 9.46 -2.95 -27.57
N ARG A 56 8.92 -1.80 -27.16
CA ARG A 56 9.61 -0.49 -27.15
C ARG A 56 10.49 -0.35 -25.90
N ALA A 57 11.48 -1.24 -25.75
CA ALA A 57 12.31 -1.34 -24.55
C ALA A 57 13.09 -0.04 -24.21
N ALA A 58 13.56 0.69 -25.22
CA ALA A 58 14.28 1.96 -25.01
C ALA A 58 13.37 3.05 -24.43
N ASP A 59 12.13 3.14 -24.89
CA ASP A 59 11.16 4.12 -24.39
C ASP A 59 10.69 3.76 -22.97
N SER A 60 10.50 2.47 -22.69
CA SER A 60 10.23 1.95 -21.35
C SER A 60 11.33 2.38 -20.37
N LEU A 61 12.61 2.23 -20.76
CA LEU A 61 13.75 2.59 -19.93
C LEU A 61 13.88 4.12 -19.73
N LYS A 62 13.66 4.90 -20.79
CA LYS A 62 13.62 6.36 -20.68
C LYS A 62 12.50 6.83 -19.74
N THR A 63 11.34 6.17 -19.81
CA THR A 63 10.19 6.46 -18.94
C THR A 63 10.49 6.08 -17.49
N SER A 64 11.15 4.94 -17.26
CA SER A 64 11.65 4.50 -15.96
C SER A 64 12.57 5.53 -15.31
N ARG A 65 13.49 6.13 -16.08
CA ARG A 65 14.38 7.21 -15.60
C ARG A 65 13.62 8.46 -15.18
N ARG A 66 12.66 8.91 -15.98
CA ARG A 66 11.78 10.05 -15.63
C ARG A 66 10.92 9.75 -14.41
N LEU A 67 10.47 8.50 -14.26
CA LEU A 67 9.69 8.07 -13.10
C LEU A 67 10.54 8.09 -11.82
N ALA A 68 11.80 7.65 -11.88
CA ALA A 68 12.74 7.75 -10.75
C ALA A 68 12.97 9.22 -10.33
N GLU A 69 13.15 10.12 -11.31
CA GLU A 69 13.26 11.56 -11.06
C GLU A 69 11.99 12.15 -10.42
N ALA A 70 10.80 11.80 -10.94
CA ALA A 70 9.53 12.25 -10.38
C ALA A 70 9.32 11.76 -8.94
N TYR A 71 9.68 10.51 -8.65
CA TYR A 71 9.65 9.97 -7.28
C TYR A 71 10.67 10.65 -6.36
N PHE A 72 11.85 10.96 -6.87
CA PHE A 72 12.86 11.67 -6.10
C PHE A 72 12.41 13.10 -5.75
N ASN A 73 11.88 13.84 -6.74
CA ASN A 73 11.43 15.22 -6.57
C ASN A 73 10.20 15.33 -5.66
N SER A 74 9.31 14.32 -5.67
CA SER A 74 8.15 14.27 -4.78
C SER A 74 8.49 13.86 -3.34
N GLY A 75 9.75 13.50 -3.04
CA GLY A 75 10.18 13.02 -1.72
C GLY A 75 9.82 11.56 -1.45
N SER A 76 9.33 10.84 -2.46
CA SER A 76 9.03 9.40 -2.41
C SER A 76 10.30 8.58 -2.60
N TYR A 77 11.29 8.78 -1.73
CA TYR A 77 12.65 8.23 -1.87
C TYR A 77 12.71 6.70 -1.96
N THR A 78 11.78 6.00 -1.30
CA THR A 78 11.70 4.53 -1.37
C THR A 78 11.32 4.05 -2.78
N LEU A 79 10.36 4.71 -3.43
CA LEU A 79 9.95 4.38 -4.80
C LEU A 79 11.02 4.79 -5.80
N ALA A 80 11.66 5.94 -5.58
CA ALA A 80 12.80 6.39 -6.39
C ALA A 80 13.95 5.38 -6.35
N MET A 81 14.29 4.87 -5.16
CA MET A 81 15.34 3.87 -4.97
C MET A 81 15.02 2.55 -5.69
N GLN A 82 13.79 2.05 -5.55
CA GLN A 82 13.35 0.83 -6.23
C GLN A 82 13.43 0.98 -7.76
N GLU A 83 12.98 2.12 -8.30
CA GLU A 83 13.04 2.36 -9.74
C GLU A 83 14.51 2.48 -10.22
N CYS A 84 15.38 3.12 -9.44
CA CYS A 84 16.83 3.16 -9.70
C CYS A 84 17.45 1.75 -9.74
N GLU A 85 17.09 0.86 -8.81
CA GLU A 85 17.54 -0.54 -8.81
C GLU A 85 17.11 -1.27 -10.07
N VAL A 86 15.85 -1.10 -10.50
CA VAL A 86 15.32 -1.69 -11.74
C VAL A 86 16.09 -1.19 -12.97
N ILE A 87 16.44 0.10 -13.00
CA ILE A 87 17.28 0.66 -14.06
C ILE A 87 18.68 0.05 -14.04
N LEU A 88 19.32 -0.06 -12.87
CA LEU A 88 20.67 -0.62 -12.74
C LEU A 88 20.76 -2.11 -13.07
N LEU A 89 19.68 -2.88 -12.91
CA LEU A 89 19.63 -4.27 -13.38
C LEU A 89 19.79 -4.36 -14.91
N LYS A 90 19.32 -3.35 -15.65
CA LYS A 90 19.40 -3.28 -17.12
C LYS A 90 20.64 -2.52 -17.58
N GLU A 91 21.01 -1.46 -16.87
CA GLU A 91 22.16 -0.61 -17.15
C GLU A 91 23.03 -0.45 -15.89
N PRO A 92 23.93 -1.42 -15.60
CA PRO A 92 24.73 -1.42 -14.37
C PRO A 92 25.70 -0.23 -14.24
N ASN A 93 25.93 0.49 -15.33
CA ASN A 93 26.87 1.60 -15.42
C ASN A 93 26.14 2.89 -15.82
N ALA A 94 25.17 3.30 -15.02
CA ALA A 94 24.39 4.54 -15.17
C ALA A 94 24.81 5.55 -14.08
N PRO A 95 25.80 6.44 -14.32
CA PRO A 95 26.37 7.30 -13.29
C PRO A 95 25.34 8.28 -12.68
N GLU A 96 24.40 8.76 -13.48
CA GLU A 96 23.31 9.63 -13.03
C GLU A 96 22.35 8.93 -12.05
N ILE A 97 22.08 7.63 -12.25
CA ILE A 97 21.21 6.83 -11.38
C ILE A 97 21.95 6.46 -10.08
N LEU A 98 23.23 6.16 -10.17
CA LEU A 98 24.09 5.94 -9.00
C LEU A 98 24.22 7.21 -8.14
N ALA A 99 24.34 8.38 -8.79
CA ALA A 99 24.35 9.67 -8.10
C ALA A 99 23.01 9.93 -7.38
N MET A 100 21.89 9.69 -8.06
CA MET A 100 20.56 9.81 -7.45
C MET A 100 20.38 8.87 -6.26
N LEU A 101 20.86 7.62 -6.35
CA LEU A 101 20.87 6.69 -5.21
C LEU A 101 21.69 7.22 -4.04
N GLY A 102 22.89 7.75 -4.28
CA GLY A 102 23.70 8.38 -3.22
C GLY A 102 23.01 9.58 -2.56
N ASP A 103 22.31 10.40 -3.35
CA ASP A 103 21.52 11.52 -2.84
C ASP A 103 20.30 11.04 -2.01
N ILE A 104 19.62 9.99 -2.46
CA ILE A 104 18.53 9.33 -1.73
C ILE A 104 19.03 8.82 -0.38
N GLU A 105 20.15 8.08 -0.37
CA GLU A 105 20.76 7.54 0.85
C GLU A 105 21.14 8.66 1.82
N THR A 106 21.76 9.73 1.33
CA THR A 106 22.13 10.89 2.15
C THR A 106 20.91 11.55 2.78
N ARG A 107 19.83 11.73 2.01
CA ARG A 107 18.57 12.33 2.50
C ARG A 107 17.87 11.43 3.53
N LEU A 108 17.87 10.12 3.31
CA LEU A 108 17.32 9.15 4.28
C LEU A 108 18.14 9.11 5.57
N GLN A 109 19.48 9.15 5.48
CA GLN A 109 20.36 9.21 6.65
C GLN A 109 20.23 10.52 7.43
N ALA A 110 20.11 11.66 6.74
CA ALA A 110 19.88 12.96 7.38
C ALA A 110 18.54 13.02 8.11
N ALA A 111 17.47 12.48 7.50
CA ALA A 111 16.16 12.33 8.13
C ALA A 111 16.23 11.40 9.37
N GLY A 112 17.00 10.32 9.30
CA GLY A 112 17.24 9.42 10.43
C GLY A 112 18.04 10.06 11.59
N HIS A 113 19.04 10.90 11.29
CA HIS A 113 19.86 11.58 12.30
C HIS A 113 19.12 12.71 13.04
N GLN A 114 18.15 13.37 12.39
CA GLN A 114 17.30 14.36 13.04
C GLN A 114 16.35 13.71 14.08
N ILE A 115 15.97 12.45 13.86
CA ILE A 115 15.17 11.67 14.82
C ILE A 115 16.03 11.24 16.02
N ALA A 116 17.32 10.93 15.81
CA ALA A 116 18.24 10.49 16.86
C ALA A 116 18.72 11.62 17.79
N THR A 117 18.71 12.88 17.35
CA THR A 117 19.26 14.02 18.10
C THR A 117 18.21 14.84 18.88
N GLY A 118 16.92 14.64 18.60
CA GLY A 118 15.79 15.27 19.31
C GLY A 118 15.22 14.49 20.51
N GLY A 119 15.74 13.28 20.79
CA GLY A 119 15.26 12.40 21.86
C GLY A 119 15.84 12.74 23.23
N SER A 120 15.15 13.59 23.99
CA SER A 120 15.44 13.86 25.40
C SER A 120 15.31 12.58 26.24
N LYS A 121 16.43 12.21 26.88
CA LYS A 121 16.58 11.45 28.14
C LYS A 121 15.47 10.43 28.49
N THR A 122 15.72 9.15 28.25
CA THR A 122 15.47 8.08 29.23
C THR A 122 16.37 6.91 28.86
N GLY A 123 17.32 6.61 29.75
CA GLY A 123 18.33 5.60 29.51
C GLY A 123 17.77 4.19 29.56
N LEU A 124 18.42 3.29 28.81
CA LEU A 124 18.66 1.91 29.21
C LEU A 124 19.88 1.42 28.45
N ILE A 125 20.96 1.30 29.21
CA ILE A 125 22.22 0.68 28.81
C ILE A 125 21.97 -0.82 28.79
N ALA A 126 22.20 -1.49 27.66
CA ALA A 126 22.50 -2.91 27.66
C ALA A 126 23.52 -3.23 26.56
N THR A 127 24.64 -3.74 27.04
CA THR A 127 25.87 -4.11 26.36
C THR A 127 25.70 -5.22 25.33
N ALA A 128 26.45 -5.08 24.24
CA ALA A 128 26.64 -6.05 23.17
C ALA A 128 27.25 -7.38 23.68
N GLY A 129 26.78 -8.49 23.08
CA GLY A 129 27.38 -9.83 23.17
C GLY A 129 27.41 -10.46 21.78
N ALA A 130 28.59 -10.98 21.42
CA ALA A 130 29.00 -11.43 20.09
C ALA A 130 28.57 -12.86 19.71
N ASN A 131 28.92 -13.22 18.46
CA ASN A 131 28.84 -14.51 17.75
C ASN A 131 27.59 -14.66 16.86
N GLY A 132 27.61 -15.08 15.60
CA GLY A 132 28.67 -15.62 14.73
C GLY A 132 28.02 -16.53 13.67
N SER A 133 28.34 -16.28 12.39
CA SER A 133 28.32 -17.18 11.21
C SER A 133 27.02 -17.79 10.64
N ASN A 134 26.87 -17.53 9.33
CA ASN A 134 26.39 -18.37 8.20
C ASN A 134 24.90 -18.70 7.99
N GLY A 135 24.43 -18.36 6.78
CA GLY A 135 23.29 -19.03 6.13
C GLY A 135 22.62 -18.22 5.01
N LEU A 136 23.10 -18.36 3.78
CA LEU A 136 22.43 -17.95 2.55
C LEU A 136 21.16 -18.79 2.34
N THR A 137 19.99 -18.18 2.08
CA THR A 137 18.95 -18.68 1.15
C THR A 137 17.86 -17.64 0.86
N HIS A 138 17.68 -17.38 -0.44
CA HIS A 138 16.48 -17.02 -1.21
C HIS A 138 15.35 -16.12 -0.66
N GLY A 139 15.10 -15.05 -1.43
CA GLY A 139 13.76 -14.63 -1.87
C GLY A 139 13.03 -13.66 -0.95
N ALA A 140 13.22 -12.35 -1.13
CA ALA A 140 12.52 -11.33 -0.35
C ALA A 140 11.81 -10.31 -1.25
N ALA A 141 10.49 -10.46 -1.30
CA ALA A 141 9.53 -9.46 -1.76
C ALA A 141 9.71 -8.14 -1.00
N HIS A 142 9.83 -7.03 -1.71
CA HIS A 142 9.96 -5.69 -1.13
C HIS A 142 8.57 -5.05 -0.96
N ALA A 143 7.97 -5.29 0.20
CA ALA A 143 6.84 -4.50 0.69
C ALA A 143 7.38 -3.31 1.49
N GLY A 144 7.18 -2.10 0.96
CA GLY A 144 7.46 -0.86 1.66
C GLY A 144 6.46 -0.65 2.80
N SER A 145 6.91 -0.89 4.03
CA SER A 145 6.22 -0.47 5.24
C SER A 145 7.28 0.02 6.22
N LEU A 146 7.38 1.34 6.36
CA LEU A 146 8.06 1.96 7.50
C LEU A 146 7.18 1.75 8.74
N VAL A 147 7.23 0.56 9.30
CA VAL A 147 6.85 0.28 10.67
C VAL A 147 8.08 -0.30 11.36
N ASP A 148 8.42 0.34 12.46
CA ASP A 148 9.48 0.04 13.41
C ASP A 148 9.89 -1.44 13.46
N LEU A 149 11.05 -1.76 12.88
CA LEU A 149 11.68 -3.07 12.97
C LEU A 149 12.71 -3.03 14.07
N GLN A 150 12.28 -3.26 15.32
CA GLN A 150 13.16 -3.78 16.36
C GLN A 150 12.47 -4.83 17.24
N THR A 151 12.93 -6.07 17.00
CA THR A 151 13.07 -7.20 17.93
C THR A 151 11.83 -8.00 18.36
N GLY A 152 11.71 -9.17 17.73
CA GLY A 152 10.99 -10.33 18.26
C GLY A 152 9.84 -10.78 17.35
N ARG A 153 10.10 -11.73 16.46
CA ARG A 153 9.05 -12.49 15.77
C ARG A 153 8.26 -13.31 16.82
N HIS A 154 7.31 -12.65 17.46
CA HIS A 154 6.11 -13.28 17.96
C HIS A 154 5.02 -13.07 16.90
N PRO A 155 4.12 -14.04 16.67
CA PRO A 155 2.94 -13.80 15.85
C PRO A 155 2.23 -12.57 16.43
N GLN A 156 2.21 -11.47 15.68
CA GLN A 156 1.46 -10.29 16.08
C GLN A 156 0.04 -10.73 16.36
N SER A 157 -0.46 -10.40 17.55
CA SER A 157 -1.79 -10.80 17.96
C SER A 157 -2.78 -10.26 16.94
N LEU A 158 -3.56 -11.13 16.29
CA LEU A 158 -4.69 -10.73 15.43
C LEU A 158 -5.77 -9.94 16.21
N GLN A 159 -5.57 -9.69 17.50
CA GLN A 159 -6.36 -8.77 18.32
C GLN A 159 -5.98 -7.31 18.07
N ASP A 160 -4.77 -7.01 17.59
CA ASP A 160 -4.41 -5.64 17.23
C ASP A 160 -5.10 -5.26 15.90
N ARG A 161 -5.83 -4.14 15.96
CA ARG A 161 -6.62 -3.55 14.88
C ARG A 161 -6.14 -2.15 14.52
N GLY A 162 -5.06 -1.67 15.14
CA GLY A 162 -4.54 -0.32 14.91
C GLY A 162 -5.41 0.81 15.47
N ASP A 163 -6.49 0.50 16.18
CA ASP A 163 -7.43 1.51 16.72
C ASP A 163 -6.75 2.48 17.70
N GLU A 164 -5.77 2.00 18.48
CA GLU A 164 -5.01 2.84 19.41
C GLU A 164 -4.10 3.85 18.69
N HIS A 165 -3.50 3.42 17.57
CA HIS A 165 -2.70 4.29 16.71
C HIS A 165 -3.58 5.35 16.03
N LEU A 166 -4.77 4.95 15.55
CA LEU A 166 -5.74 5.88 14.99
C LEU A 166 -6.23 6.90 16.05
N ALA A 167 -6.56 6.44 17.24
CA ALA A 167 -6.96 7.30 18.35
C ALA A 167 -5.88 8.34 18.69
N LYS A 168 -4.63 7.89 18.82
CA LYS A 168 -3.49 8.78 19.07
C LYS A 168 -3.31 9.79 17.95
N PHE A 169 -3.45 9.38 16.69
CA PHE A 169 -3.39 10.27 15.55
C PHE A 169 -4.46 11.37 15.62
N LEU A 170 -5.73 11.01 15.89
CA LEU A 170 -6.85 11.96 15.96
C LEU A 170 -6.64 13.04 17.04
N VAL A 171 -6.11 12.65 18.21
CA VAL A 171 -5.79 13.58 19.30
C VAL A 171 -4.58 14.44 18.97
N MET A 172 -3.49 13.84 18.45
CA MET A 172 -2.26 14.57 18.14
C MET A 172 -2.44 15.62 17.04
N GLN A 173 -3.29 15.34 16.05
CA GLN A 173 -3.65 16.31 15.00
C GLN A 173 -4.70 17.33 15.46
N GLN A 174 -5.09 17.31 16.74
CA GLN A 174 -6.09 18.20 17.33
C GLN A 174 -7.44 18.17 16.60
N LEU A 175 -7.77 17.04 15.94
CA LEU A 175 -9.03 16.86 15.24
C LEU A 175 -10.19 16.62 16.22
N PHE A 176 -9.88 15.95 17.34
CA PHE A 176 -10.84 15.63 18.38
C PHE A 176 -10.22 15.75 19.78
N PRO A 177 -11.01 16.14 20.80
CA PRO A 177 -10.60 16.06 22.20
C PRO A 177 -10.32 14.61 22.63
N GLU A 178 -9.34 14.43 23.52
CA GLU A 178 -8.94 13.12 24.04
C GLU A 178 -10.10 12.35 24.69
N GLU A 179 -10.96 13.04 25.45
CA GLU A 179 -12.12 12.43 26.11
C GLU A 179 -13.14 11.87 25.10
N GLU A 180 -13.36 12.59 24.00
CA GLU A 180 -14.28 12.17 22.94
C GLU A 180 -13.76 10.91 22.23
N VAL A 181 -12.47 10.90 21.90
CA VAL A 181 -11.79 9.75 21.29
C VAL A 181 -11.80 8.54 22.23
N ALA A 182 -11.51 8.73 23.52
CA ALA A 182 -11.50 7.65 24.52
C ALA A 182 -12.88 6.98 24.66
N LYS A 183 -13.95 7.78 24.71
CA LYS A 183 -15.34 7.27 24.76
C LYS A 183 -15.73 6.50 23.50
N ALA A 184 -15.34 7.01 22.32
CA ALA A 184 -15.57 6.32 21.05
C ALA A 184 -14.79 4.99 20.99
N MET A 185 -13.54 5.00 21.44
CA MET A 185 -12.67 3.82 21.53
C MET A 185 -13.25 2.73 22.44
N GLU A 186 -13.73 3.08 23.64
CA GLU A 186 -14.37 2.11 24.53
C GLU A 186 -15.59 1.48 23.88
N THR A 187 -16.41 2.28 23.20
CA THR A 187 -17.60 1.80 22.49
C THR A 187 -17.20 0.83 21.37
N VAL A 188 -16.21 1.17 20.55
CA VAL A 188 -15.74 0.33 19.44
C VAL A 188 -15.09 -0.96 19.95
N LYS A 189 -14.25 -0.90 20.99
CA LYS A 189 -13.68 -2.09 21.64
C LYS A 189 -14.78 -3.02 22.14
N LYS A 190 -15.84 -2.48 22.75
CA LYS A 190 -16.99 -3.28 23.21
C LYS A 190 -17.77 -3.92 22.05
N LEU A 191 -18.03 -3.17 20.97
CA LEU A 191 -18.76 -3.68 19.81
C LEU A 191 -17.96 -4.75 19.03
N ASN A 192 -16.63 -4.63 19.02
CA ASN A 192 -15.75 -5.52 18.26
C ASN A 192 -15.24 -6.73 19.06
N LYS A 193 -15.51 -6.80 20.38
CA LYS A 193 -14.94 -7.81 21.28
C LYS A 193 -15.23 -9.26 20.85
N ASP A 194 -16.46 -9.51 20.38
CA ASP A 194 -16.98 -10.86 20.09
C ASP A 194 -17.53 -10.95 18.66
N LEU A 195 -16.82 -10.36 17.67
CA LEU A 195 -17.20 -10.48 16.26
C LEU A 195 -17.12 -11.94 15.81
N THR A 196 -18.26 -12.50 15.41
CA THR A 196 -18.37 -13.88 14.94
C THR A 196 -19.22 -13.94 13.67
N GLY A 197 -18.94 -14.94 12.83
CA GLY A 197 -19.64 -15.14 11.56
C GLY A 197 -19.59 -13.91 10.66
N GLN A 198 -20.75 -13.50 10.15
CA GLN A 198 -20.90 -12.37 9.23
C GLN A 198 -21.18 -11.03 9.95
N ALA A 199 -20.72 -10.89 11.19
CA ALA A 199 -20.84 -9.65 11.93
C ALA A 199 -19.89 -8.58 11.36
N LEU A 200 -20.46 -7.44 10.95
CA LEU A 200 -19.68 -6.29 10.52
C LEU A 200 -19.05 -5.58 11.73
N ALA A 201 -17.76 -5.28 11.63
CA ALA A 201 -17.03 -4.53 12.64
C ALA A 201 -17.48 -3.05 12.71
N ALA A 202 -17.33 -2.46 13.89
CA ALA A 202 -17.46 -1.03 14.11
C ALA A 202 -16.13 -0.32 13.81
N SER A 203 -16.19 0.80 13.08
CA SER A 203 -15.05 1.69 12.83
C SER A 203 -15.00 2.80 13.87
N LEU A 204 -13.82 3.10 14.41
CA LEU A 204 -13.59 4.27 15.26
C LEU A 204 -13.92 5.56 14.53
N LEU A 205 -13.46 5.67 13.27
CA LEU A 205 -13.66 6.85 12.46
C LEU A 205 -15.14 7.06 12.12
N ASP A 206 -15.87 5.98 11.79
CA ASP A 206 -17.33 6.05 11.65
C ASP A 206 -17.99 6.52 12.94
N LYS A 207 -17.56 5.94 14.08
CA LYS A 207 -18.21 6.19 15.37
C LYS A 207 -18.08 7.64 15.83
N ILE A 208 -16.90 8.24 15.66
CA ILE A 208 -16.62 9.60 16.11
C ILE A 208 -17.10 10.66 15.12
N CYS A 209 -17.09 10.37 13.82
CA CYS A 209 -17.48 11.32 12.79
C CYS A 209 -18.92 11.14 12.25
N ARG A 210 -19.72 10.21 12.78
CA ARG A 210 -21.02 9.80 12.18
C ARG A 210 -21.95 10.96 11.81
N GLN A 211 -21.94 12.06 12.57
CA GLN A 211 -22.81 13.21 12.38
C GLN A 211 -22.07 14.45 11.85
N ASP A 212 -20.76 14.36 11.67
CA ASP A 212 -19.89 15.50 11.36
C ASP A 212 -19.02 15.16 10.15
N THR A 213 -19.54 15.49 8.98
CA THR A 213 -18.91 15.21 7.69
C THR A 213 -17.66 16.06 7.47
N ASP A 214 -17.65 17.30 7.95
CA ASP A 214 -16.48 18.19 7.87
C ASP A 214 -15.30 17.63 8.66
N LYS A 215 -15.55 17.12 9.89
CA LYS A 215 -14.51 16.45 10.67
C LYS A 215 -14.06 15.13 10.05
N LEU A 216 -14.96 14.39 9.43
CA LEU A 216 -14.57 13.19 8.67
C LEU A 216 -13.59 13.56 7.55
N ASP A 217 -13.88 14.61 6.81
CA ASP A 217 -13.06 15.04 5.68
C ASP A 217 -11.69 15.54 6.14
N ALA A 218 -11.64 16.30 7.24
CA ALA A 218 -10.39 16.71 7.87
C ALA A 218 -9.56 15.50 8.36
N ALA A 219 -10.21 14.51 8.98
CA ALA A 219 -9.55 13.30 9.42
C ALA A 219 -9.01 12.46 8.25
N MET A 220 -9.80 12.29 7.18
CA MET A 220 -9.36 11.60 5.96
C MET A 220 -8.19 12.32 5.31
N SER A 221 -8.24 13.65 5.19
CA SER A 221 -7.13 14.46 4.66
C SER A 221 -5.85 14.25 5.47
N GLY A 222 -5.94 14.35 6.81
CA GLY A 222 -4.79 14.14 7.67
C GLY A 222 -4.23 12.71 7.58
N LEU A 223 -5.09 11.70 7.40
CA LEU A 223 -4.66 10.33 7.20
C LEU A 223 -3.91 10.16 5.88
N ILE A 224 -4.42 10.72 4.78
CA ILE A 224 -3.76 10.72 3.47
C ILE A 224 -2.37 11.37 3.58
N ASP A 225 -2.28 12.53 4.23
CA ASP A 225 -1.02 13.24 4.40
C ASP A 225 -0.01 12.43 5.23
N ARG A 226 -0.50 11.74 6.27
CA ARG A 226 0.32 10.96 7.20
C ARG A 226 0.79 9.63 6.63
N THR A 227 -0.07 8.90 5.93
CA THR A 227 0.20 7.52 5.49
C THR A 227 0.54 7.41 4.03
N LYS A 228 0.27 8.45 3.23
CA LYS A 228 0.44 8.47 1.78
C LYS A 228 -0.42 7.44 1.03
N PHE A 229 -1.45 6.92 1.70
CA PHE A 229 -2.44 6.07 1.02
C PHE A 229 -3.28 6.94 0.10
N ALA A 230 -3.47 6.48 -1.14
CA ALA A 230 -4.38 7.13 -2.08
C ALA A 230 -5.82 7.02 -1.56
N TYR A 231 -6.62 8.06 -1.79
CA TYR A 231 -8.04 8.03 -1.49
C TYR A 231 -8.85 7.50 -2.68
N VAL A 232 -9.86 6.68 -2.40
CA VAL A 232 -10.80 6.17 -3.41
C VAL A 232 -12.25 6.43 -2.98
N PRO A 233 -13.08 7.08 -3.82
CA PRO A 233 -14.49 7.28 -3.54
C PRO A 233 -15.31 6.03 -3.92
N ILE A 234 -15.36 5.06 -3.01
CA ILE A 234 -16.02 3.76 -3.20
C ILE A 234 -17.50 3.89 -3.62
N GLU A 235 -18.18 4.97 -3.25
CA GLU A 235 -19.57 5.23 -3.59
C GLU A 235 -19.83 5.33 -5.10
N TYR A 236 -18.79 5.57 -5.91
CA TYR A 236 -18.87 5.66 -7.37
C TYR A 236 -18.35 4.42 -8.08
N TYR A 237 -17.91 3.39 -7.35
CA TYR A 237 -17.44 2.14 -7.92
C TYR A 237 -18.57 1.10 -7.99
N ASP A 238 -18.66 0.42 -9.13
CA ASP A 238 -19.47 -0.79 -9.24
C ASP A 238 -18.61 -2.00 -8.83
N ILE A 239 -18.83 -2.49 -7.61
CA ILE A 239 -18.02 -3.56 -7.03
C ILE A 239 -18.59 -4.91 -7.43
N ASP A 240 -17.79 -5.70 -8.15
CA ASP A 240 -18.09 -7.10 -8.38
C ASP A 240 -18.14 -7.86 -7.05
N ARG A 241 -19.30 -8.46 -6.76
CA ARG A 241 -19.59 -9.19 -5.52
C ARG A 241 -18.69 -10.40 -5.29
N GLN A 242 -17.97 -10.86 -6.31
CA GLN A 242 -16.99 -11.93 -6.18
C GLN A 242 -15.68 -11.44 -5.56
N ILE A 243 -15.29 -10.18 -5.79
CA ILE A 243 -13.99 -9.64 -5.38
C ILE A 243 -13.85 -9.55 -3.85
N PRO A 244 -14.82 -8.97 -3.08
CA PRO A 244 -14.75 -9.01 -1.63
C PRO A 244 -14.66 -10.43 -1.05
N ARG A 245 -15.28 -11.42 -1.72
CA ARG A 245 -15.31 -12.82 -1.29
C ARG A 245 -14.00 -13.57 -1.54
N MET A 246 -13.01 -12.93 -2.17
CA MET A 246 -11.65 -13.47 -2.29
C MET A 246 -10.91 -13.47 -0.95
N LEU A 247 -11.35 -12.65 0.02
CA LEU A 247 -10.79 -12.61 1.36
C LEU A 247 -11.70 -13.29 2.40
N PRO A 248 -11.12 -13.89 3.45
CA PRO A 248 -11.86 -14.38 4.60
C PRO A 248 -12.72 -13.30 5.29
N ASP A 249 -13.92 -13.68 5.75
CA ASP A 249 -14.89 -12.77 6.41
C ASP A 249 -14.32 -12.05 7.64
N ASN A 250 -13.39 -12.67 8.36
CA ASN A 250 -12.73 -12.03 9.51
C ASN A 250 -11.78 -10.90 9.10
N LEU A 251 -11.30 -10.88 7.86
CA LEU A 251 -10.51 -9.79 7.29
C LEU A 251 -11.40 -8.77 6.59
N THR A 252 -12.45 -9.20 5.88
CA THR A 252 -13.37 -8.27 5.22
C THR A 252 -14.33 -7.62 6.21
N LEU A 253 -15.30 -8.38 6.72
CA LEU A 253 -16.32 -7.90 7.65
C LEU A 253 -15.72 -7.58 9.02
N GLY A 254 -14.77 -8.42 9.46
CA GLY A 254 -14.16 -8.30 10.79
C GLY A 254 -13.18 -7.13 10.93
N ARG A 255 -12.58 -6.63 9.85
CA ARG A 255 -11.63 -5.49 9.87
C ARG A 255 -12.01 -4.33 8.95
N LEU A 256 -13.14 -4.42 8.25
CA LEU A 256 -13.58 -3.43 7.25
C LEU A 256 -12.56 -3.23 6.12
N PHE A 257 -11.99 -4.32 5.63
CA PHE A 257 -11.22 -4.32 4.40
C PHE A 257 -12.11 -4.72 3.24
N LEU A 258 -12.19 -3.85 2.24
CA LEU A 258 -13.03 -4.06 1.07
C LEU A 258 -12.14 -4.20 -0.16
N PRO A 259 -11.85 -5.43 -0.61
CA PRO A 259 -11.41 -5.65 -1.98
C PRO A 259 -12.48 -5.12 -2.94
N PHE A 260 -12.11 -4.17 -3.80
CA PHE A 260 -13.08 -3.52 -4.69
C PHE A 260 -12.75 -3.67 -6.16
N ASP A 261 -11.51 -4.03 -6.51
CA ASP A 261 -11.09 -4.26 -7.88
C ASP A 261 -9.91 -5.25 -7.95
N LEU A 262 -9.74 -5.88 -9.11
CA LEU A 262 -8.64 -6.78 -9.45
C LEU A 262 -8.17 -6.49 -10.87
N ILE A 263 -7.00 -5.89 -10.98
CA ILE A 263 -6.37 -5.60 -12.27
C ILE A 263 -5.15 -6.50 -12.43
N SER A 264 -5.20 -7.41 -13.41
CA SER A 264 -4.16 -8.42 -13.64
C SER A 264 -3.85 -9.26 -12.39
N ARG A 265 -2.74 -8.99 -11.68
CA ARG A 265 -2.36 -9.67 -10.42
C ARG A 265 -2.37 -8.75 -9.21
N THR A 266 -2.98 -7.58 -9.33
CA THR A 266 -3.05 -6.58 -8.27
C THR A 266 -4.47 -6.44 -7.78
N ILE A 267 -4.70 -6.82 -6.53
CA ILE A 267 -5.97 -6.61 -5.84
C ILE A 267 -5.94 -5.25 -5.14
N MET A 268 -6.97 -4.45 -5.36
CA MET A 268 -7.13 -3.13 -4.76
C MET A 268 -8.06 -3.24 -3.56
N ILE A 269 -7.59 -2.79 -2.40
CA ILE A 269 -8.31 -2.95 -1.13
C ILE A 269 -8.47 -1.60 -0.46
N ALA A 270 -9.72 -1.24 -0.20
CA ALA A 270 -10.08 -0.05 0.57
C ALA A 270 -10.13 -0.37 2.07
N CYS A 271 -9.58 0.53 2.88
CA CYS A 271 -9.68 0.51 4.34
C CYS A 271 -9.99 1.90 4.88
N CYS A 272 -10.55 1.97 6.10
CA CYS A 272 -10.74 3.23 6.81
C CYS A 272 -9.77 3.43 7.99
N ASN A 273 -9.02 2.39 8.37
CA ASN A 273 -7.96 2.47 9.37
C ASN A 273 -6.63 1.99 8.76
N PRO A 274 -5.75 2.90 8.32
CA PRO A 274 -4.47 2.54 7.73
C PRO A 274 -3.42 2.13 8.78
N PHE A 275 -3.74 2.14 10.08
CA PHE A 275 -2.82 1.72 11.13
C PHE A 275 -2.97 0.26 11.53
N ASP A 276 -3.92 -0.48 10.92
CA ASP A 276 -4.10 -1.91 11.16
C ASP A 276 -3.03 -2.76 10.44
N ALA A 277 -1.77 -2.70 10.91
CA ALA A 277 -0.65 -3.41 10.29
C ALA A 277 -0.84 -4.92 10.31
N ALA A 278 -1.26 -5.50 11.45
CA ALA A 278 -1.51 -6.93 11.59
C ALA A 278 -2.60 -7.42 10.62
N GLY A 279 -3.66 -6.63 10.44
CA GLY A 279 -4.69 -6.93 9.45
C GLY A 279 -4.15 -6.92 8.02
N ARG A 280 -3.36 -5.91 7.64
CA ARG A 280 -2.78 -5.83 6.29
C ARG A 280 -1.82 -6.97 5.99
N ASP A 281 -0.98 -7.33 6.95
CA ASP A 281 -0.06 -8.46 6.82
C ASP A 281 -0.83 -9.78 6.66
N ALA A 282 -1.91 -9.95 7.42
CA ALA A 282 -2.79 -11.13 7.29
C ALA A 282 -3.47 -11.20 5.91
N VAL A 283 -3.88 -10.05 5.34
CA VAL A 283 -4.42 -9.98 3.99
C VAL A 283 -3.37 -10.38 2.95
N GLN A 284 -2.15 -9.85 3.05
CA GLN A 284 -1.07 -10.19 2.13
C GLN A 284 -0.68 -11.67 2.20
N GLN A 285 -0.76 -12.29 3.38
CA GLN A 285 -0.52 -13.73 3.56
C GLN A 285 -1.67 -14.62 3.08
N SER A 286 -2.88 -14.05 2.94
CA SER A 286 -4.09 -14.80 2.52
C SER A 286 -4.26 -14.86 1.00
N LEU A 287 -3.46 -14.10 0.24
CA LEU A 287 -3.63 -13.93 -1.20
C LEU A 287 -2.31 -14.11 -1.96
N ASP A 288 -2.39 -14.79 -3.12
CA ASP A 288 -1.29 -14.90 -4.09
C ASP A 288 -1.28 -13.72 -5.10
N TYR A 289 -1.72 -12.54 -4.64
CA TYR A 289 -1.86 -11.31 -5.40
C TYR A 289 -1.04 -10.18 -4.77
N THR A 290 -0.60 -9.24 -5.60
CA THR A 290 -0.07 -7.96 -5.12
C THR A 290 -1.22 -7.17 -4.51
N VAL A 291 -1.06 -6.67 -3.29
CA VAL A 291 -2.11 -5.88 -2.61
C VAL A 291 -1.77 -4.40 -2.65
N THR A 292 -2.68 -3.59 -3.20
CA THR A 292 -2.58 -2.13 -3.15
C THR A 292 -3.66 -1.56 -2.24
N TRP A 293 -3.26 -0.71 -1.31
CA TRP A 293 -4.14 -0.17 -0.27
C TRP A 293 -4.64 1.24 -0.60
N TYR A 294 -5.93 1.45 -0.37
CA TYR A 294 -6.59 2.73 -0.55
C TYR A 294 -7.33 3.12 0.72
N LEU A 295 -7.39 4.42 1.01
CA LEU A 295 -8.28 4.99 2.01
C LEU A 295 -9.65 5.24 1.40
N ALA A 296 -10.70 4.88 2.11
CA ALA A 296 -12.07 5.24 1.74
C ALA A 296 -12.90 5.60 2.98
N ARG A 297 -14.02 6.29 2.76
CA ARG A 297 -14.94 6.65 3.84
C ARG A 297 -15.47 5.37 4.53
N PRO A 298 -15.48 5.32 5.87
CA PRO A 298 -16.02 4.17 6.61
C PRO A 298 -17.45 3.80 6.19
N GLY A 299 -18.33 4.80 6.04
CA GLY A 299 -19.73 4.59 5.63
C GLY A 299 -19.86 3.95 4.24
N ALA A 300 -18.97 4.29 3.31
CA ALA A 300 -18.94 3.70 1.97
C ALA A 300 -18.55 2.23 2.01
N ILE A 301 -17.48 1.91 2.75
CA ILE A 301 -17.02 0.53 2.96
C ILE A 301 -18.12 -0.30 3.62
N ILE A 302 -18.71 0.22 4.69
CA ILE A 302 -19.79 -0.44 5.45
C ILE A 302 -20.97 -0.74 4.53
N LYS A 303 -21.43 0.25 3.75
CA LYS A 303 -22.56 0.09 2.83
C LYS A 303 -22.25 -0.94 1.74
N ALA A 304 -21.09 -0.86 1.10
CA ALA A 304 -20.67 -1.82 0.08
C ALA A 304 -20.61 -3.25 0.61
N LEU A 305 -20.04 -3.46 1.80
CA LEU A 305 -19.99 -4.78 2.44
C LEU A 305 -21.38 -5.29 2.80
N GLN A 306 -22.27 -4.42 3.31
CA GLN A 306 -23.67 -4.77 3.56
C GLN A 306 -24.37 -5.24 2.28
N ASP A 307 -24.17 -4.53 1.16
CA ASP A 307 -24.79 -4.86 -0.12
C ASP A 307 -24.25 -6.18 -0.71
N VAL A 308 -22.93 -6.41 -0.66
CA VAL A 308 -22.27 -7.61 -1.19
C VAL A 308 -22.62 -8.86 -0.38
N TYR A 309 -22.68 -8.73 0.94
CA TYR A 309 -22.96 -9.84 1.85
C TYR A 309 -24.44 -9.97 2.22
N ARG A 310 -25.31 -9.04 1.77
CA ARG A 310 -26.74 -8.98 2.10
C ARG A 310 -26.98 -8.95 3.61
N LEU A 311 -26.20 -8.12 4.32
CA LEU A 311 -26.30 -7.98 5.77
C LEU A 311 -27.42 -7.00 6.13
N GLU A 312 -28.14 -7.27 7.21
CA GLU A 312 -29.08 -6.30 7.76
C GLU A 312 -28.32 -5.12 8.39
N THR A 313 -28.83 -3.90 8.18
CA THR A 313 -28.30 -2.70 8.82
C THR A 313 -28.51 -2.82 10.33
N ARG A 314 -27.41 -2.89 11.10
CA ARG A 314 -27.50 -2.84 12.56
C ARG A 314 -28.00 -1.46 12.98
N ALA A 315 -29.22 -1.42 13.54
CA ALA A 315 -29.83 -0.23 14.15
C ALA A 315 -29.00 0.30 15.33
#